data_AF-A0A9D7SNR3-F1
#
_entry.id   AF-A0A9D7SNR3-F1
#
_cell.length_a   1.000
_cell.length_b   1.000
_cell.length_c   1.000
_cell.angle_alpha   90.00
_cell.angle_beta   90.00
_cell.angle_gamma   90.00
#
_symmetry.space_group_name_H-M   'P 1'
#
loop_
_entity.id
_entity.type
_entity.pdbx_description
1 polymer ?
#
loop_
_entity_poly.entity_id
_entity_poly.type
_entity_poly.pdbx_seq_one_letter_code
_entity_poly.pdbx_strand_id
1 'polypeptide(L)' 'MAKELRIHGAFSYGDSFPEAIDHLARHGDALAPYVSHRLPLSRFDEALALAADPERAAKVLVIPD' A
#
# COMPACT_ATOMS: atom_id res chain seq x y z
N MET A 1 -15.24 -37.25 -2.75
CA MET A 1 -15.81 -36.26 -1.82
C MET A 1 -15.61 -34.88 -2.41
N ALA A 2 -16.67 -34.08 -2.57
CA ALA A 2 -16.54 -32.69 -3.00
C ALA A 2 -16.21 -31.82 -1.77
N LYS A 3 -15.18 -30.98 -1.87
CA LYS A 3 -14.82 -30.01 -0.83
C LYS A 3 -15.63 -28.76 -1.11
N GLU A 4 -16.48 -28.33 -0.18
CA GLU A 4 -17.35 -27.15 -0.29
C GLU A 4 -16.54 -25.83 -0.24
N LEU A 5 -15.57 -25.69 -1.13
CA LEU A 5 -14.70 -24.53 -1.21
C LEU A 5 -15.45 -23.33 -1.79
N ARG A 6 -15.26 -22.17 -1.18
CA ARG A 6 -15.76 -20.89 -1.66
C ARG A 6 -14.59 -20.05 -2.16
N ILE A 7 -14.71 -19.52 -3.38
CA ILE A 7 -13.76 -18.58 -3.97
C ILE A 7 -14.49 -17.24 -4.11
N HIS A 8 -13.91 -16.19 -3.53
CA HIS A 8 -14.46 -14.84 -3.55
C HIS A 8 -13.50 -13.92 -4.30
N GLY A 9 -14.01 -13.19 -5.28
CA GLY A 9 -13.28 -12.08 -5.88
C GLY A 9 -13.38 -10.84 -4.99
N ALA A 10 -12.32 -10.03 -4.99
CA ALA A 10 -12.33 -8.70 -4.39
C ALA A 10 -11.91 -7.68 -5.46
N PHE A 11 -12.64 -6.58 -5.56
CA PHE A 11 -12.35 -5.51 -6.51
C PHE A 11 -12.40 -4.17 -5.78
N SER A 12 -11.26 -3.49 -5.71
CA SER A 12 -11.11 -2.23 -5.00
C SER A 12 -11.56 -2.35 -3.53
N TYR A 13 -12.25 -1.34 -3.00
CA TYR A 13 -12.38 -1.13 -1.56
C TYR A 13 -13.84 -1.03 -1.07
N GLY A 14 -14.84 -0.97 -1.96
CA GLY A 14 -16.24 -0.74 -1.57
C GLY A 14 -16.37 0.47 -0.62
N ASP A 15 -17.11 0.29 0.47
CA ASP A 15 -17.33 1.32 1.48
C ASP A 15 -16.31 1.29 2.64
N SER A 16 -15.16 0.62 2.49
CA SER A 16 -14.22 0.37 3.60
C SER A 16 -13.33 1.54 4.05
N PHE A 17 -13.44 2.70 3.39
CA PHE A 17 -12.59 3.86 3.70
C PHE A 17 -12.71 4.36 5.15
N PRO A 18 -13.91 4.49 5.75
CA PRO A 18 -14.05 4.90 7.14
C PRO A 18 -13.30 3.96 8.10
N GLU A 19 -13.43 2.65 7.91
CA GLU A 19 -12.78 1.65 8.76
C GLU A 19 -11.26 1.66 8.58
N ALA A 20 -10.77 1.87 7.36
CA ALA A 20 -9.35 2.01 7.08
C ALA A 20 -8.74 3.26 7.75
N ILE A 21 -9.46 4.38 7.74
CA ILE A 21 -9.05 5.62 8.42
C ILE A 21 -9.01 5.40 9.93
N ASP A 22 -10.06 4.80 10.51
CA ASP A 22 -10.10 4.48 11.93
C ASP A 22 -8.97 3.53 12.35
N HIS A 23 -8.60 2.60 11.47
CA HIS A 23 -7.48 1.70 11.69
C HIS A 23 -6.14 2.46 11.67
N LEU A 24 -5.94 3.35 10.69
CA LEU A 24 -4.75 4.21 10.60
C LEU A 24 -4.62 5.12 11.82
N ALA A 25 -5.72 5.70 12.31
CA ALA A 25 -5.71 6.54 13.51
C ALA A 25 -5.24 5.79 14.76
N ARG A 26 -5.57 4.50 14.88
CA ARG A 26 -5.21 3.66 16.03
C ARG A 26 -3.84 2.99 15.90
N HIS A 27 -3.38 2.71 14.68
CA HIS A 27 -2.25 1.82 14.42
C HIS A 27 -1.24 2.37 13.40
N GLY A 28 -1.34 3.65 13.02
CA GLY A 28 -0.51 4.26 11.97
C GLY A 28 0.99 4.14 12.21
N ASP A 29 1.45 4.25 13.46
CA ASP A 29 2.87 4.12 13.80
C ASP A 29 3.41 2.70 13.52
N ALA A 30 2.58 1.67 13.69
CA ALA A 30 2.94 0.30 13.35
C ALA A 30 2.98 0.07 11.83
N LEU A 31 2.26 0.89 11.06
CA LEU A 31 2.21 0.83 9.60
C LEU A 31 3.28 1.70 8.93
N ALA A 32 3.81 2.70 9.64
CA ALA A 32 4.84 3.61 9.12
C ALA A 32 6.08 2.89 8.53
N PRO A 33 6.59 1.78 9.11
CA PRO A 33 7.73 1.05 8.56
C PRO A 33 7.48 0.38 7.19
N TYR A 34 6.22 0.19 6.78
CA TYR A 34 5.91 -0.36 5.44
C TYR A 34 6.24 0.63 4.32
N VAL A 35 6.36 1.91 4.63
CA VAL A 35 6.93 2.90 3.70
C VAL A 35 8.43 2.69 3.65
N SER A 36 8.91 1.95 2.65
CA SER A 36 10.33 1.66 2.50
C SER A 36 11.11 2.89 2.01
N HIS A 37 10.49 3.77 1.21
CA HIS A 37 11.17 4.94 0.64
C HIS A 37 10.29 6.18 0.57
N ARG A 38 10.91 7.34 0.65
CA ARG A 38 10.33 8.67 0.41
C ARG A 38 11.22 9.42 -0.56
N LEU A 39 10.69 9.83 -1.71
CA LEU A 39 11.40 10.63 -2.71
C LEU A 39 10.61 11.91 -3.03
N PRO A 40 11.28 13.01 -3.38
CA PRO A 40 10.61 14.23 -3.83
C PRO A 40 9.97 14.03 -5.22
N LEU A 41 8.96 14.85 -5.55
CA LEU A 41 8.23 14.80 -6.82
C LEU A 41 9.14 15.08 -8.01
N SER A 42 10.13 15.96 -7.87
CA SER A 42 11.19 16.17 -8.87
C SER A 42 11.94 14.90 -9.29
N ARG A 43 11.88 13.80 -8.50
CA ARG A 43 12.49 12.50 -8.78
C ARG A 43 11.45 11.41 -9.10
N PHE A 44 10.30 11.80 -9.65
CA PHE A 44 9.18 10.88 -9.92
C PHE A 44 9.59 9.63 -10.71
N ASP A 45 10.34 9.77 -11.81
CA ASP A 45 10.72 8.64 -12.66
C ASP A 45 11.56 7.60 -11.92
N GLU A 46 12.46 8.06 -11.04
CA GLU A 46 13.24 7.19 -10.16
C GLU A 46 12.36 6.51 -9.12
N ALA A 47 11.43 7.25 -8.50
CA ALA A 47 10.50 6.70 -7.51
C ALA A 47 9.62 5.61 -8.13
N LEU A 48 9.16 5.81 -9.37
CA LEU A 48 8.37 4.83 -10.11
C LEU A 48 9.19 3.59 -10.48
N ALA A 49 10.42 3.77 -10.98
CA ALA A 49 11.32 2.67 -11.27
C ALA A 49 11.64 1.83 -10.02
N LEU A 50 11.86 2.49 -8.88
CA LEU A 50 12.10 1.82 -7.60
C LEU A 50 10.86 1.07 -7.11
N ALA A 51 9.66 1.64 -7.26
CA ALA A 51 8.41 1.00 -6.86
C ALA A 51 8.11 -0.29 -7.67
N ALA A 52 8.68 -0.42 -8.87
CA ALA A 52 8.56 -1.60 -9.70
C ALA A 52 9.54 -2.73 -9.33
N ASP A 53 10.49 -2.49 -8.42
CA ASP A 53 11.49 -3.47 -7.99
C ASP A 53 11.14 -4.05 -6.60
N PRO A 54 10.53 -5.25 -6.53
CA PRO A 54 10.07 -5.83 -5.27
C PRO A 54 11.21 -6.33 -4.37
N GLU A 55 12.41 -6.55 -4.92
CA GLU A 55 13.59 -6.94 -4.12
C GLU A 55 14.17 -5.74 -3.37
N ARG A 56 13.86 -4.52 -3.82
CA ARG A 56 14.39 -3.27 -3.27
C ARG A 56 13.34 -2.41 -2.57
N ALA A 57 12.05 -2.57 -2.85
CA ALA A 57 11.01 -1.72 -2.27
C ALA A 57 9.69 -2.45 -1.97
N ALA A 58 8.98 -1.94 -0.96
CA ALA A 58 7.61 -2.35 -0.63
C ALA A 58 6.61 -1.22 -0.99
N LYS A 59 6.63 -0.11 -0.24
CA LYS A 59 5.86 1.10 -0.57
C LYS A 59 6.78 2.31 -0.70
N VAL A 60 6.79 2.90 -1.89
CA VAL A 60 7.46 4.17 -2.18
C VAL A 60 6.43 5.30 -2.09
N LEU A 61 6.74 6.35 -1.32
CA LEU A 61 5.95 7.58 -1.29
C LEU A 61 6.67 8.70 -2.06
N VAL A 62 5.91 9.40 -2.90
CA VAL A 62 6.35 10.62 -3.58
C VAL A 62 5.82 11.82 -2.80
N ILE A 63 6.72 12.71 -2.40
CA ILE A 63 6.42 13.88 -1.58
C ILE A 63 6.56 15.13 -2.47
N PRO A 64 5.56 16.04 -2.52
CA PRO A 64 5.70 17.31 -3.24
C PRO A 64 6.90 18.13 -2.75
N ASP A 65 7.64 18.75 -3.66
CA ASP A 65 8.78 19.67 -3.40
C ASP A 65 8.64 21.02 -4.11
#